data_AF-A0A091H6E0-F1
#
_entry.id   AF-A0A091H6E0-F1
#
_cell.length_a   1.000
_cell.length_b   1.000
_cell.length_c   1.000
_cell.angle_alpha   90.00
_cell.angle_beta   90.00
_cell.angle_gamma   90.00
#
_symmetry.space_group_name_H-M   'P 1'
#
loop_
_entity.id
_entity.type
_entity.pdbx_description
1 polymer ?
#
loop_
_entity_poly.entity_id
_entity_poly.type
_entity_poly.pdbx_seq_one_letter_code
_entity_poly.pdbx_strand_id
1 'polypeptide(L)'
;KTSEDHLKVHKMKKKVLRKQIRAQHMLMRHEGIECISHATQSLVIANAGLGNGMSRQQLLGIIEEYGSVETLLMPPNKPYSFVKYGTTEDAKKAFDALNGKEVTLEDAGQNIVLYINFVEKVFWQNMLPASLPPGLMVIEKVISPEEERRMLESIDWTRDEDAQNAQKTLKHRRVKHFGYEFCYDNNNVDKDKPLPGGLPEICDLFLDKCLKQGYIKHKPDQLTVNQYEPGQGIPPHIDTHSAFEDEIISLSLGAEIVMDFKHPDGHTVAIMLPRCSLLVMAGESRYLWTHGITPRKYDVIQASDLGQKLGAITADVGDLTLKRRETRTSFTFRKVRRSPCNCIYPSVCDSQKGQQRQVQPSFPHNEMEALKLEEEYVHKVYEEIATHFSSTRHSPWPRIVEFLRSLPKGSIVADVGCGNGKYLGVNEDLYMV
;
A
#
# COMPACT_ATOMS: atom_id res chain seq x y z
N LYS A 1 28.45 7.16 -44.74
CA LYS A 1 27.60 6.62 -43.64
C LYS A 1 28.20 5.28 -43.25
N THR A 2 28.83 5.22 -42.10
CA THR A 2 30.14 4.56 -41.89
C THR A 2 30.05 3.34 -40.95
N SER A 3 31.01 2.42 -41.09
CA SER A 3 31.20 1.17 -40.30
C SER A 3 30.97 1.30 -38.77
N GLU A 4 31.24 2.47 -38.19
CA GLU A 4 31.00 2.77 -36.78
C GLU A 4 29.51 2.77 -36.39
N ASP A 5 28.61 3.22 -37.27
CA ASP A 5 27.17 3.20 -37.01
C ASP A 5 26.64 1.76 -37.01
N HIS A 6 27.14 0.92 -37.92
CA HIS A 6 26.82 -0.51 -37.93
C HIS A 6 27.29 -1.22 -36.66
N LEU A 7 28.50 -0.90 -36.17
CA LEU A 7 29.04 -1.47 -34.95
C LEU A 7 28.26 -1.01 -33.70
N LYS A 8 27.85 0.26 -33.64
CA LYS A 8 27.00 0.80 -32.56
C LYS A 8 25.62 0.12 -32.54
N VAL A 9 24.97 0.00 -33.70
CA VAL A 9 23.67 -0.69 -33.83
C VAL A 9 23.79 -2.15 -33.40
N HIS A 10 24.85 -2.86 -33.81
CA HIS A 10 25.09 -4.25 -33.41
C HIS A 10 25.29 -4.40 -31.89
N LYS A 11 26.07 -3.50 -31.26
CA LYS A 11 26.27 -3.47 -29.81
C LYS A 11 24.96 -3.19 -29.05
N MET A 12 24.13 -2.28 -29.56
CA MET A 12 22.81 -1.98 -28.99
C MET A 12 21.86 -3.18 -29.07
N LYS A 13 21.76 -3.83 -30.24
CA LYS A 13 20.95 -5.05 -30.41
C LYS A 13 21.38 -6.17 -29.47
N LYS A 14 22.69 -6.39 -29.32
CA LYS A 14 23.24 -7.38 -28.36
C LYS A 14 22.93 -7.02 -26.90
N LYS A 15 22.90 -5.74 -26.54
CA LYS A 15 22.53 -5.26 -25.20
C LYS A 15 21.05 -5.50 -24.91
N VAL A 16 20.15 -5.20 -25.86
CA VAL A 16 18.71 -5.45 -25.74
C VAL A 16 18.46 -6.95 -25.56
N LEU A 17 19.02 -7.79 -26.42
CA LEU A 17 18.87 -9.25 -26.34
C LEU A 17 19.32 -9.81 -24.99
N ARG A 18 20.48 -9.36 -24.46
CA ARG A 18 20.96 -9.78 -23.13
C ARG A 18 20.00 -9.40 -22.02
N LYS A 19 19.37 -8.21 -22.08
CA LYS A 19 18.42 -7.77 -21.06
C LYS A 19 17.06 -8.46 -21.21
N GLN A 20 16.63 -8.74 -22.43
CA GLN A 20 15.44 -9.54 -22.72
C GLN A 20 15.59 -10.96 -22.15
N ILE A 21 16.71 -11.64 -22.38
CA ILE A 21 16.99 -12.97 -21.80
C ILE A 21 16.99 -12.92 -20.27
N ARG A 22 17.57 -11.87 -19.66
CA ARG A 22 17.48 -11.69 -18.20
C ARG A 22 16.04 -11.53 -17.72
N ALA A 23 15.21 -10.79 -18.45
CA ALA A 23 13.79 -10.66 -18.13
C ALA A 23 13.06 -12.01 -18.22
N GLN A 24 13.32 -12.82 -19.26
CA GLN A 24 12.79 -14.19 -19.38
C GLN A 24 13.17 -15.05 -18.17
N HIS A 25 14.45 -15.03 -17.77
CA HIS A 25 14.92 -15.81 -16.62
C HIS A 25 14.26 -15.36 -15.30
N MET A 26 14.04 -14.06 -15.11
CA MET A 26 13.36 -13.55 -13.92
C MET A 26 11.88 -13.95 -13.90
N LEU A 27 11.19 -13.82 -15.03
CA LEU A 27 9.79 -14.23 -15.19
C LEU A 27 9.62 -15.73 -14.91
N MET A 28 10.53 -16.58 -15.41
CA MET A 28 10.51 -18.01 -15.10
C MET A 28 10.80 -18.29 -13.62
N ARG A 29 11.89 -17.74 -13.08
CA ARG A 29 12.37 -18.07 -11.73
C ARG A 29 11.40 -17.65 -10.63
N HIS A 30 10.80 -16.47 -10.76
CA HIS A 30 9.99 -15.87 -9.69
C HIS A 30 8.50 -16.01 -9.90
N GLU A 31 8.04 -16.20 -11.13
CA GLU A 31 6.62 -16.17 -11.48
C GLU A 31 6.16 -17.43 -12.23
N GLY A 32 7.08 -18.32 -12.63
CA GLY A 32 6.76 -19.52 -13.41
C GLY A 32 6.26 -19.24 -14.84
N ILE A 33 6.53 -18.05 -15.37
CA ILE A 33 6.04 -17.64 -16.71
C ILE A 33 7.03 -18.06 -17.79
N GLU A 34 6.64 -19.02 -18.62
CA GLU A 34 7.45 -19.53 -19.73
C GLU A 34 7.37 -18.65 -20.97
N CYS A 35 8.52 -18.10 -21.35
CA CYS A 35 8.69 -17.33 -22.57
C CYS A 35 9.10 -18.27 -23.73
N ILE A 36 8.43 -18.14 -24.86
CA ILE A 36 8.64 -18.97 -26.05
C ILE A 36 9.28 -18.17 -27.19
N SER A 37 9.91 -18.88 -28.13
CA SER A 37 10.69 -18.29 -29.22
C SER A 37 9.90 -18.05 -30.51
N HIS A 38 8.74 -18.69 -30.68
CA HIS A 38 7.88 -18.52 -31.84
C HIS A 38 6.74 -17.53 -31.55
N ALA A 39 6.22 -16.90 -32.59
CA ALA A 39 5.21 -15.87 -32.45
C ALA A 39 3.85 -16.46 -32.03
N THR A 40 3.22 -15.82 -31.05
CA THR A 40 1.85 -16.08 -30.59
C THR A 40 1.09 -14.77 -30.49
N GLN A 41 -0.23 -14.83 -30.29
CA GLN A 41 -1.07 -13.66 -30.02
C GLN A 41 -0.74 -12.97 -28.68
N SER A 42 -0.08 -13.69 -27.76
CA SER A 42 0.14 -13.25 -26.38
C SER A 42 1.58 -12.86 -26.11
N LEU A 43 1.75 -11.70 -25.49
CA LEU A 43 3.04 -11.15 -25.11
C LEU A 43 3.06 -10.84 -23.62
N VAL A 44 4.23 -11.02 -23.00
CA VAL A 44 4.58 -10.39 -21.73
C VAL A 44 5.45 -9.17 -22.00
N ILE A 45 5.11 -8.04 -21.40
CA ILE A 45 5.85 -6.77 -21.53
C ILE A 45 6.51 -6.48 -20.18
N ALA A 46 7.79 -6.86 -20.06
CA ALA A 46 8.57 -6.58 -18.86
C ALA A 46 8.87 -5.08 -18.74
N ASN A 47 8.91 -4.61 -17.49
CA ASN A 47 8.98 -3.21 -17.05
C ASN A 47 7.70 -2.38 -17.28
N ALA A 48 6.69 -2.90 -17.99
CA ALA A 48 5.42 -2.22 -18.25
C ALA A 48 4.30 -2.70 -17.33
N GLY A 49 4.52 -2.71 -16.02
CA GLY A 49 3.50 -3.12 -15.05
C GLY A 49 3.19 -2.04 -14.02
N LEU A 50 2.08 -2.22 -13.29
CA LEU A 50 1.63 -1.30 -12.24
C LEU A 50 2.70 -1.11 -11.14
N GLY A 51 3.42 -2.19 -10.80
CA GLY A 51 4.51 -2.16 -9.83
C GLY A 51 5.74 -1.35 -10.27
N ASN A 52 5.82 -0.98 -11.55
CA ASN A 52 6.88 -0.13 -12.10
C ASN A 52 6.34 1.25 -12.55
N GLY A 53 5.12 1.62 -12.14
CA GLY A 53 4.56 2.94 -12.43
C GLY A 53 3.89 3.10 -13.80
N MET A 54 3.73 2.03 -14.58
CA MET A 54 3.03 2.07 -15.86
C MET A 54 1.51 2.01 -15.63
N SER A 55 0.78 3.06 -16.03
CA SER A 55 -0.69 3.07 -15.98
C SER A 55 -1.29 2.26 -17.12
N ARG A 56 -2.56 1.85 -16.98
CA ARG A 56 -3.28 1.13 -18.02
C ARG A 56 -3.50 1.98 -19.25
N GLN A 57 -3.95 3.21 -19.08
CA GLN A 57 -4.21 4.14 -20.18
C GLN A 57 -2.94 4.39 -21.00
N GLN A 58 -1.81 4.63 -20.33
CA GLN A 58 -0.53 4.86 -20.99
C GLN A 58 -0.09 3.62 -21.79
N LEU A 59 -0.10 2.45 -21.16
CA LEU A 59 0.32 1.24 -21.85
C LEU A 59 -0.60 0.91 -23.02
N LEU A 60 -1.92 0.98 -22.80
CA LEU A 60 -2.93 0.69 -23.81
C LEU A 60 -2.74 1.57 -25.06
N GLY A 61 -2.54 2.89 -24.86
CA GLY A 61 -2.26 3.81 -25.96
C GLY A 61 -1.00 3.47 -26.76
N ILE A 62 0.02 2.88 -26.13
CA ILE A 62 1.25 2.42 -26.82
C ILE A 62 0.99 1.14 -27.63
N ILE A 63 0.29 0.17 -27.06
CA ILE A 63 0.12 -1.16 -27.68
C ILE A 63 -0.94 -1.16 -28.80
N GLU A 64 -1.96 -0.31 -28.70
CA GLU A 64 -3.00 -0.17 -29.73
C GLU A 64 -2.48 0.40 -31.05
N GLU A 65 -1.32 1.08 -31.06
CA GLU A 65 -0.64 1.52 -32.29
C GLU A 65 -0.24 0.34 -33.21
N TYR A 66 -0.12 -0.88 -32.66
CA TYR A 66 0.42 -2.05 -33.37
C TYR A 66 -0.64 -3.09 -33.76
N GLY A 67 -1.89 -2.91 -33.32
CA GLY A 67 -3.01 -3.76 -33.71
C GLY A 67 -4.13 -3.80 -32.67
N SER A 68 -5.15 -4.61 -32.94
CA SER A 68 -6.30 -4.74 -32.04
C SER A 68 -5.93 -5.55 -30.79
N VAL A 69 -6.12 -4.94 -29.62
CA VAL A 69 -5.87 -5.58 -28.31
C VAL A 69 -7.16 -6.26 -27.83
N GLU A 70 -7.13 -7.58 -27.70
CA GLU A 70 -8.24 -8.36 -27.11
C GLU A 70 -8.26 -8.26 -25.59
N THR A 71 -7.07 -8.27 -24.97
CA THR A 71 -6.96 -8.31 -23.52
C THR A 71 -5.64 -7.68 -23.07
N LEU A 72 -5.71 -6.84 -22.04
CA LEU A 72 -4.55 -6.31 -21.32
C LEU A 72 -4.68 -6.68 -19.84
N LEU A 73 -3.78 -7.51 -19.34
CA LEU A 73 -3.73 -7.93 -17.94
C LEU A 73 -2.56 -7.23 -17.24
N MET A 74 -2.86 -6.46 -16.20
CA MET A 74 -1.89 -5.69 -15.44
C MET A 74 -1.91 -6.11 -13.98
N PRO A 75 -1.07 -7.08 -13.58
CA PRO A 75 -1.13 -7.64 -12.24
C PRO A 75 -0.68 -6.60 -11.19
N PRO A 76 -1.36 -6.53 -10.03
CA PRO A 76 -1.04 -5.55 -9.00
C PRO A 76 0.37 -5.76 -8.48
N ASN A 77 1.10 -4.66 -8.26
CA ASN A 77 2.47 -4.65 -7.73
C ASN A 77 3.52 -5.41 -8.57
N LYS A 78 3.19 -5.89 -9.77
CA LYS A 78 4.15 -6.55 -10.65
C LYS A 78 4.79 -5.57 -11.65
N PRO A 79 6.09 -5.72 -11.96
CA PRO A 79 6.79 -4.84 -12.89
C PRO A 79 6.60 -5.28 -14.36
N TYR A 80 5.55 -6.02 -14.68
CA TYR A 80 5.26 -6.52 -16.02
C TYR A 80 3.75 -6.58 -16.25
N SER A 81 3.35 -6.68 -17.50
CA SER A 81 1.96 -6.86 -17.93
C SER A 81 1.89 -7.89 -19.05
N PHE A 82 0.67 -8.34 -19.36
CA PHE A 82 0.40 -9.22 -20.48
C PHE A 82 -0.59 -8.58 -21.44
N VAL A 83 -0.33 -8.75 -22.73
CA VAL A 83 -1.25 -8.33 -23.78
C VAL A 83 -1.56 -9.53 -24.67
N LYS A 84 -2.82 -9.66 -25.07
CA LYS A 84 -3.27 -10.55 -26.15
C LYS A 84 -3.82 -9.70 -27.28
N TYR A 85 -3.26 -9.85 -28.47
CA TYR A 85 -3.74 -9.21 -29.69
C TYR A 85 -4.73 -10.11 -30.44
N GLY A 86 -5.54 -9.51 -31.31
CA GLY A 86 -6.47 -10.24 -32.17
C GLY A 86 -5.77 -11.17 -33.17
N THR A 87 -4.54 -10.85 -33.58
CA THR A 87 -3.76 -11.66 -34.54
C THR A 87 -2.32 -11.86 -34.08
N THR A 88 -1.70 -12.97 -34.51
CA THR A 88 -0.27 -13.24 -34.26
C THR A 88 0.61 -12.23 -34.99
N GLU A 89 0.18 -11.74 -36.14
CA GLU A 89 0.86 -10.72 -36.93
C GLU A 89 0.95 -9.38 -36.17
N ASP A 90 -0.13 -8.95 -35.51
CA ASP A 90 -0.13 -7.73 -34.71
C ASP A 90 0.76 -7.85 -33.47
N ALA A 91 0.70 -8.99 -32.78
CA ALA A 91 1.62 -9.28 -31.68
C ALA A 91 3.08 -9.26 -32.15
N LYS A 92 3.38 -9.81 -33.34
CA LYS A 92 4.72 -9.76 -33.92
C LYS A 92 5.17 -8.34 -34.26
N LYS A 93 4.30 -7.50 -34.84
CA LYS A 93 4.60 -6.08 -35.08
C LYS A 93 4.94 -5.36 -33.78
N ALA A 94 4.14 -5.58 -32.73
CA ALA A 94 4.39 -5.00 -31.41
C ALA A 94 5.72 -5.48 -30.82
N PHE A 95 6.02 -6.78 -30.88
CA PHE A 95 7.28 -7.36 -30.43
C PHE A 95 8.49 -6.71 -31.11
N ASP A 96 8.47 -6.63 -32.45
CA ASP A 96 9.59 -6.10 -33.24
C ASP A 96 9.82 -4.60 -33.01
N ALA A 97 8.74 -3.84 -32.76
CA ALA A 97 8.81 -2.39 -32.60
C ALA A 97 9.09 -1.93 -31.16
N LEU A 98 8.53 -2.62 -30.16
CA LEU A 98 8.58 -2.18 -28.76
C LEU A 98 9.72 -2.83 -27.96
N ASN A 99 10.25 -3.97 -28.39
CA ASN A 99 11.34 -4.63 -27.64
C ASN A 99 12.62 -3.77 -27.65
N GLY A 100 13.02 -3.30 -26.46
CA GLY A 100 14.12 -2.36 -26.27
C GLY A 100 13.76 -0.89 -26.44
N LYS A 101 12.47 -0.55 -26.65
CA LYS A 101 11.98 0.84 -26.73
C LYS A 101 12.01 1.49 -25.35
N GLU A 102 12.50 2.72 -25.30
CA GLU A 102 12.47 3.57 -24.10
C GLU A 102 11.15 4.34 -24.06
N VAL A 103 10.50 4.36 -22.90
CA VAL A 103 9.21 5.02 -22.66
C VAL A 103 9.35 5.85 -21.38
N THR A 104 8.89 7.10 -21.43
CA THR A 104 8.84 7.99 -20.26
C THR A 104 7.49 7.80 -19.56
N LEU A 105 7.51 7.49 -18.26
CA LEU A 105 6.31 7.39 -17.44
C LEU A 105 5.69 8.77 -17.24
N GLU A 106 4.39 8.92 -17.56
CA GLU A 106 3.68 10.21 -17.58
C GLU A 106 3.76 10.94 -16.23
N ASP A 107 3.55 10.23 -15.11
CA ASP A 107 3.48 10.87 -13.79
C ASP A 107 4.81 10.97 -13.04
N ALA A 108 5.80 10.15 -13.40
CA ALA A 108 7.10 10.08 -12.69
C ALA A 108 8.24 10.78 -13.44
N GLY A 109 8.10 11.02 -14.74
CA GLY A 109 9.18 11.52 -15.61
C GLY A 109 10.37 10.55 -15.72
N GLN A 110 10.22 9.32 -15.21
CA GLN A 110 11.23 8.29 -15.24
C GLN A 110 11.17 7.54 -16.57
N ASN A 111 12.32 7.33 -17.19
CA ASN A 111 12.41 6.50 -18.38
C ASN A 111 12.57 5.02 -18.01
N ILE A 112 11.79 4.17 -18.67
CA ILE A 112 11.85 2.72 -18.58
C ILE A 112 12.10 2.14 -19.97
N VAL A 113 12.76 0.98 -20.03
CA VAL A 113 12.97 0.26 -21.30
C VAL A 113 12.12 -0.99 -21.30
N LEU A 114 11.30 -1.17 -22.33
CA LEU A 114 10.42 -2.32 -22.46
C LEU A 114 11.19 -3.55 -22.97
N TYR A 115 10.91 -4.73 -22.42
CA TYR A 115 11.40 -6.01 -22.95
C TYR A 115 10.22 -6.94 -23.19
N ILE A 116 10.00 -7.32 -24.44
CA ILE A 116 8.82 -8.08 -24.83
C ILE A 116 9.20 -9.53 -25.09
N ASN A 117 8.37 -10.48 -24.66
CA ASN A 117 8.53 -11.90 -24.99
C ASN A 117 7.19 -12.53 -25.36
N PHE A 118 7.21 -13.51 -26.26
CA PHE A 118 6.02 -14.32 -26.54
C PHE A 118 5.77 -15.30 -25.39
N VAL A 119 4.49 -15.59 -25.14
CA VAL A 119 4.03 -16.58 -24.15
C VAL A 119 2.91 -17.42 -24.76
N GLU A 120 2.80 -18.69 -24.34
CA GLU A 120 1.79 -19.63 -24.88
C GLU A 120 0.39 -19.29 -24.36
N LYS A 121 0.28 -19.06 -23.04
CA LYS A 121 -0.97 -18.70 -22.36
C LYS A 121 -0.66 -17.72 -21.24
N VAL A 122 -1.55 -16.75 -21.07
CA VAL A 122 -1.53 -15.88 -19.90
C VAL A 122 -2.32 -16.57 -18.79
N PHE A 123 -1.61 -17.19 -17.84
CA PHE A 123 -2.25 -17.73 -16.65
C PHE A 123 -2.33 -16.65 -15.59
N TRP A 124 -3.55 -16.22 -15.27
CA TRP A 124 -3.82 -15.52 -14.03
C TRP A 124 -4.99 -16.19 -13.32
N GLN A 125 -4.76 -16.57 -12.06
CA GLN A 125 -5.84 -16.93 -11.16
C GLN A 125 -6.61 -15.66 -10.82
N ASN A 126 -7.84 -15.56 -11.32
CA ASN A 126 -8.79 -14.57 -10.85
C ASN A 126 -8.98 -14.82 -9.34
N MET A 127 -8.45 -13.93 -8.50
CA MET A 127 -8.85 -13.95 -7.09
C MET A 127 -10.30 -13.48 -7.05
N LEU A 128 -11.15 -14.26 -6.40
CA LEU A 128 -12.54 -13.89 -6.19
C LEU A 128 -12.58 -12.52 -5.48
N PRO A 129 -13.54 -11.65 -5.82
CA PRO A 129 -13.77 -10.40 -5.09
C PRO A 129 -13.89 -10.74 -3.61
N ALA A 130 -12.97 -10.23 -2.79
CA ALA A 130 -13.06 -10.44 -1.36
C ALA A 130 -14.29 -9.70 -0.85
N SER A 131 -15.15 -10.38 -0.10
CA SER A 131 -16.25 -9.74 0.61
C SER A 131 -15.69 -8.68 1.56
N LEU A 132 -16.42 -7.58 1.74
CA LEU A 132 -16.07 -6.59 2.75
C LEU A 132 -16.03 -7.24 4.14
N PRO A 133 -15.13 -6.77 5.04
CA PRO A 133 -15.15 -7.17 6.44
C PRO A 133 -16.56 -7.06 7.05
N PRO A 134 -17.05 -8.07 7.80
CA PRO A 134 -18.38 -8.02 8.39
C PRO A 134 -18.57 -6.77 9.27
N GLY A 135 -19.68 -6.06 9.04
CA GLY A 135 -20.02 -4.82 9.73
C GLY A 135 -19.36 -3.55 9.14
N LEU A 136 -18.64 -3.67 8.04
CA LEU A 136 -18.10 -2.53 7.29
C LEU A 136 -19.09 -2.04 6.22
N MET A 137 -19.25 -0.73 6.11
CA MET A 137 -20.02 -0.10 5.03
C MET A 137 -19.28 1.13 4.46
N VAL A 138 -19.44 1.37 3.16
CA VAL A 138 -18.97 2.59 2.49
C VAL A 138 -20.17 3.28 1.85
N ILE A 139 -20.46 4.51 2.26
CA ILE A 139 -21.55 5.33 1.76
C ILE A 139 -20.97 6.47 0.94
N GLU A 140 -21.17 6.44 -0.38
CA GLU A 140 -20.67 7.48 -1.27
C GLU A 140 -21.56 8.73 -1.26
N LYS A 141 -20.95 9.87 -1.63
CA LYS A 141 -21.66 11.16 -1.80
C LYS A 141 -22.55 11.49 -0.60
N VAL A 142 -22.06 11.16 0.60
CA VAL A 142 -22.77 11.34 1.86
C VAL A 142 -22.94 12.82 2.21
N ILE A 143 -22.06 13.66 1.67
CA ILE A 143 -22.12 15.12 1.71
C ILE A 143 -21.96 15.69 0.31
N SER A 144 -22.40 16.93 0.13
CA SER A 144 -22.19 17.73 -1.07
C SER A 144 -20.76 18.30 -1.12
N PRO A 145 -20.26 18.67 -2.31
CA PRO A 145 -18.97 19.35 -2.46
C PRO A 145 -18.87 20.66 -1.66
N GLU A 146 -19.99 21.35 -1.47
CA GLU A 146 -20.05 22.60 -0.70
C GLU A 146 -19.96 22.36 0.82
N GLU A 147 -20.58 21.29 1.34
CA GLU A 147 -20.38 20.86 2.72
C GLU A 147 -18.94 20.44 2.97
N GLU A 148 -18.35 19.67 2.05
CA GLU A 148 -16.94 19.28 2.13
C GLU A 148 -16.02 20.50 2.19
N ARG A 149 -16.21 21.47 1.29
CA ARG A 149 -15.41 22.70 1.25
C ARG A 149 -15.45 23.42 2.60
N ARG A 150 -16.66 23.62 3.15
CA ARG A 150 -16.83 24.27 4.47
C ARG A 150 -16.19 23.49 5.60
N MET A 151 -16.28 22.15 5.60
CA MET A 151 -15.62 21.31 6.59
C MET A 151 -14.10 21.42 6.49
N LEU A 152 -13.52 21.38 5.29
CA LEU A 152 -12.08 21.53 5.09
C LEU A 152 -11.57 22.91 5.56
N GLU A 153 -12.28 23.98 5.20
CA GLU A 153 -11.95 25.35 5.58
C GLU A 153 -12.10 25.63 7.07
N SER A 154 -12.96 24.87 7.77
CA SER A 154 -13.15 25.02 9.22
C SER A 154 -11.95 24.57 10.06
N ILE A 155 -11.02 23.82 9.47
CA ILE A 155 -9.85 23.31 10.19
C ILE A 155 -8.69 24.29 10.04
N ASP A 156 -8.44 25.05 11.09
CA ASP A 156 -7.27 25.90 11.20
C ASP A 156 -6.03 25.07 11.59
N TRP A 157 -5.09 24.96 10.64
CA TRP A 157 -3.81 24.26 10.83
C TRP A 157 -2.67 25.18 11.31
N THR A 158 -2.91 26.48 11.46
CA THR A 158 -1.86 27.49 11.74
C THR A 158 -1.62 27.74 13.23
N ARG A 159 -2.64 27.59 14.08
CA ARG A 159 -2.55 27.83 15.54
C ARG A 159 -1.71 26.83 16.32
N ASP A 160 -1.14 25.83 15.64
CA ASP A 160 -0.46 24.70 16.28
C ASP A 160 1.06 24.91 16.43
N GLU A 161 1.62 26.04 15.98
CA GLU A 161 3.06 26.36 16.15
C GLU A 161 3.39 26.98 17.53
N ASP A 162 2.42 27.62 18.20
CA ASP A 162 2.67 28.43 19.41
C ASP A 162 2.23 27.80 20.75
N ALA A 163 1.54 26.65 20.73
CA ALA A 163 1.05 26.02 21.97
C ALA A 163 2.00 24.91 22.46
N GLN A 164 2.57 25.09 23.66
CA GLN A 164 3.38 24.08 24.37
C GLN A 164 2.66 22.76 24.71
N ASN A 165 1.41 22.57 24.27
CA ASN A 165 0.68 21.30 24.30
C ASN A 165 0.50 20.80 22.86
N ALA A 166 1.60 20.33 22.29
CA ALA A 166 1.76 19.93 20.90
C ALA A 166 0.63 19.04 20.39
N GLN A 167 -0.21 19.59 19.49
CA GLN A 167 -0.83 18.80 18.43
C GLN A 167 0.30 18.27 17.56
N LYS A 168 0.88 17.14 17.99
CA LYS A 168 2.10 16.57 17.42
C LYS A 168 1.88 16.33 15.93
N THR A 169 2.69 16.96 15.08
CA THR A 169 2.99 16.42 13.76
C THR A 169 3.57 15.03 13.99
N LEU A 170 2.74 14.00 13.91
CA LEU A 170 3.23 12.63 13.86
C LEU A 170 4.11 12.53 12.61
N LYS A 171 5.20 11.76 12.68
CA LYS A 171 6.31 11.73 11.70
C LYS A 171 5.90 11.70 10.22
N HIS A 172 4.65 11.37 9.89
CA HIS A 172 4.15 11.20 8.53
C HIS A 172 2.73 11.76 8.25
N ARG A 173 2.11 12.60 9.10
CA ARG A 173 0.81 13.25 8.79
C ARG A 173 0.46 14.38 9.76
N ARG A 174 -0.42 15.30 9.37
CA ARG A 174 -1.01 16.30 10.30
C ARG A 174 -2.22 15.70 11.02
N VAL A 175 -2.34 15.93 12.32
CA VAL A 175 -3.45 15.42 13.13
C VAL A 175 -3.98 16.48 14.09
N LYS A 176 -5.29 16.60 14.18
CA LYS A 176 -6.00 17.47 15.12
C LYS A 176 -7.12 16.71 15.82
N HIS A 177 -7.40 17.04 17.08
CA HIS A 177 -8.37 16.34 17.92
C HIS A 177 -9.37 17.33 18.48
N PHE A 178 -10.62 16.88 18.60
CA PHE A 178 -11.74 17.64 19.16
C PHE A 178 -12.56 16.75 20.10
N GLY A 179 -13.20 17.35 21.10
CA GLY A 179 -13.90 16.66 22.18
C GLY A 179 -12.97 16.01 23.20
N TYR A 180 -12.12 15.08 22.76
CA TYR A 180 -11.10 14.43 23.58
C TYR A 180 -9.79 14.30 22.80
N GLU A 181 -8.68 14.53 23.49
CA GLU A 181 -7.35 14.26 22.95
C GLU A 181 -7.08 12.75 22.98
N PHE A 182 -6.58 12.20 21.88
CA PHE A 182 -6.08 10.83 21.85
C PHE A 182 -4.58 10.82 22.17
N CYS A 183 -4.25 10.24 23.32
CA CYS A 183 -2.92 10.11 23.87
C CYS A 183 -2.18 8.95 23.20
N TYR A 184 -1.20 9.25 22.35
CA TYR A 184 -0.45 8.24 21.59
C TYR A 184 0.50 7.39 22.43
N ASP A 185 0.88 7.84 23.62
CA ASP A 185 1.82 7.11 24.49
C ASP A 185 1.19 5.85 25.09
N ASN A 186 -0.13 5.86 25.29
CA ASN A 186 -0.91 4.73 25.81
C ASN A 186 -2.05 4.30 24.86
N ASN A 187 -2.13 4.90 23.67
CA ASN A 187 -3.20 4.72 22.69
C ASN A 187 -4.60 4.81 23.31
N ASN A 188 -4.87 5.81 24.15
CA ASN A 188 -6.16 5.97 24.81
C ASN A 188 -6.61 7.44 24.87
N VAL A 189 -7.76 7.68 25.47
CA VAL A 189 -8.27 9.02 25.78
C VAL A 189 -8.33 9.22 27.28
N ASP A 190 -7.95 10.40 27.76
CA ASP A 190 -8.18 10.79 29.16
C ASP A 190 -9.66 11.19 29.32
N LYS A 191 -10.45 10.29 29.90
CA LYS A 191 -11.91 10.42 30.02
C LYS A 191 -12.35 11.56 30.94
N ASP A 192 -11.43 12.02 31.79
CA ASP A 192 -11.64 13.08 32.78
C ASP A 192 -11.17 14.45 32.28
N LYS A 193 -10.51 14.51 31.10
CA LYS A 193 -9.99 15.74 30.50
C LYS A 193 -10.51 15.96 29.07
N PRO A 194 -11.80 16.31 28.90
CA PRO A 194 -12.31 16.74 27.60
C PRO A 194 -11.60 18.03 27.13
N LEU A 195 -11.37 18.13 25.83
CA LEU A 195 -10.87 19.34 25.19
C LEU A 195 -11.95 20.44 25.21
N PRO A 196 -11.57 21.72 25.39
CA PRO A 196 -12.51 22.82 25.37
C PRO A 196 -13.18 22.96 23.99
N GLY A 197 -14.46 23.34 23.98
CA GLY A 197 -15.22 23.57 22.74
C GLY A 197 -15.89 22.34 22.13
N GLY A 198 -15.65 21.13 22.65
CA GLY A 198 -16.33 19.92 22.17
C GLY A 198 -16.00 19.59 20.71
N LEU A 199 -17.00 19.09 19.97
CA LEU A 199 -16.90 18.88 18.52
C LEU A 199 -17.23 20.18 17.77
N PRO A 200 -16.61 20.45 16.61
CA PRO A 200 -16.95 21.62 15.79
C PRO A 200 -18.41 21.61 15.33
N GLU A 201 -19.14 22.71 15.55
CA GLU A 201 -20.57 22.85 15.20
C GLU A 201 -20.88 22.56 13.72
N ILE A 202 -19.92 22.80 12.82
CA ILE A 202 -20.04 22.46 11.38
C ILE A 202 -20.33 20.96 11.14
N CYS A 203 -20.00 20.10 12.12
CA CYS A 203 -20.24 18.65 12.04
C CYS A 203 -21.66 18.26 12.50
N ASP A 204 -22.41 19.11 13.20
CA ASP A 204 -23.65 18.72 13.86
C ASP A 204 -24.72 18.24 12.88
N LEU A 205 -24.97 18.99 11.81
CA LEU A 205 -25.96 18.63 10.80
C LEU A 205 -25.62 17.28 10.15
N PHE A 206 -24.32 17.03 9.92
CA PHE A 206 -23.83 15.77 9.36
C PHE A 206 -24.00 14.60 10.34
N LEU A 207 -23.69 14.79 11.63
CA LEU A 207 -23.86 13.75 12.64
C LEU A 207 -25.35 13.44 12.87
N ASP A 208 -26.21 14.44 12.90
CA ASP A 208 -27.66 14.26 13.02
C ASP A 208 -28.22 13.52 11.81
N LYS A 209 -27.70 13.78 10.60
CA LYS A 209 -27.99 12.99 9.39
C LYS A 209 -27.54 11.54 9.56
N CYS A 210 -26.35 11.28 10.07
CA CYS A 210 -25.83 9.92 10.28
C CYS A 210 -26.68 9.13 11.29
N LEU A 211 -27.15 9.78 12.37
CA LEU A 211 -28.09 9.20 13.33
C LEU A 211 -29.43 8.86 12.67
N LYS A 212 -30.01 9.82 11.93
CA LYS A 212 -31.30 9.64 11.26
C LYS A 212 -31.29 8.52 10.23
N GLN A 213 -30.17 8.33 9.52
CA GLN A 213 -29.99 7.27 8.54
C GLN A 213 -29.58 5.92 9.17
N GLY A 214 -29.33 5.88 10.48
CA GLY A 214 -28.95 4.65 11.19
C GLY A 214 -27.52 4.20 10.93
N TYR A 215 -26.63 5.07 10.43
CA TYR A 215 -25.20 4.76 10.27
C TYR A 215 -24.47 4.67 11.60
N ILE A 216 -25.00 5.35 12.62
CA ILE A 216 -24.56 5.34 14.00
C ILE A 216 -25.80 5.30 14.90
N LYS A 217 -25.70 4.65 16.08
CA LYS A 217 -26.75 4.66 17.11
C LYS A 217 -26.54 5.76 18.13
N HIS A 218 -25.29 6.17 18.35
CA HIS A 218 -24.92 7.16 19.37
C HIS A 218 -24.20 8.35 18.74
N LYS A 219 -24.53 9.58 19.18
CA LYS A 219 -23.84 10.79 18.73
C LYS A 219 -22.38 10.78 19.23
N PRO A 220 -21.38 10.81 18.33
CA PRO A 220 -19.97 10.87 18.69
C PRO A 220 -19.64 12.09 19.56
N ASP A 221 -18.68 11.94 20.45
CA ASP A 221 -18.14 13.00 21.31
C ASP A 221 -16.62 13.15 21.21
N GLN A 222 -15.99 12.41 20.29
CA GLN A 222 -14.58 12.56 19.92
C GLN A 222 -14.43 12.60 18.39
N LEU A 223 -13.61 13.53 17.91
CA LEU A 223 -13.24 13.65 16.48
C LEU A 223 -11.72 13.73 16.34
N THR A 224 -11.15 12.91 15.46
CA THR A 224 -9.77 13.05 14.98
C THR A 224 -9.77 13.44 13.51
N VAL A 225 -9.18 14.59 13.20
CA VAL A 225 -8.93 15.03 11.83
C VAL A 225 -7.52 14.63 11.44
N ASN A 226 -7.36 13.84 10.38
CA ASN A 226 -6.06 13.47 9.83
C ASN A 226 -5.93 14.04 8.43
N GLN A 227 -4.78 14.63 8.09
CA GLN A 227 -4.46 15.01 6.72
C GLN A 227 -3.18 14.33 6.22
N TYR A 228 -3.29 13.76 5.03
CA TYR A 228 -2.27 12.96 4.37
C TYR A 228 -1.87 13.64 3.06
N GLU A 229 -0.59 13.92 2.92
CA GLU A 229 0.03 14.28 1.64
C GLU A 229 0.37 13.02 0.81
N PRO A 230 0.54 13.14 -0.51
CA PRO A 230 0.94 12.00 -1.35
C PRO A 230 2.23 11.32 -0.86
N GLY A 231 2.16 10.01 -0.61
CA GLY A 231 3.26 9.24 -0.01
C GLY A 231 3.13 9.01 1.49
N GLN A 232 2.25 9.75 2.18
CA GLN A 232 1.95 9.56 3.60
C GLN A 232 0.90 8.46 3.81
N GLY A 233 0.79 8.00 5.06
CA GLY A 233 -0.10 6.92 5.43
C GLY A 233 -0.25 6.76 6.94
N ILE A 234 -0.91 5.68 7.33
CA ILE A 234 -1.06 5.26 8.74
C ILE A 234 -0.83 3.74 8.81
N PRO A 235 0.05 3.26 9.71
CA PRO A 235 0.27 1.83 9.88
C PRO A 235 -1.03 1.08 10.20
N PRO A 236 -1.13 -0.22 9.83
CA PRO A 236 -2.24 -1.06 10.24
C PRO A 236 -2.42 -1.06 11.76
N HIS A 237 -3.63 -0.76 12.23
CA HIS A 237 -3.98 -0.74 13.64
C HIS A 237 -5.45 -1.06 13.86
N ILE A 238 -5.81 -1.36 15.11
CA ILE A 238 -7.18 -1.42 15.61
C ILE A 238 -7.30 -0.28 16.60
N ASP A 239 -8.34 0.53 16.47
CA ASP A 239 -8.61 1.56 17.46
C ASP A 239 -8.96 0.90 18.82
N THR A 240 -8.42 1.45 19.90
CA THR A 240 -8.50 0.88 21.25
C THR A 240 -9.93 0.59 21.72
N HIS A 241 -10.17 -0.63 22.22
CA HIS A 241 -11.50 -1.11 22.56
C HIS A 241 -12.03 -0.45 23.83
N SER A 242 -11.16 -0.19 24.83
CA SER A 242 -11.54 0.50 26.06
C SER A 242 -11.82 2.00 25.89
N ALA A 243 -11.31 2.59 24.80
CA ALA A 243 -11.37 4.02 24.55
C ALA A 243 -12.70 4.42 23.90
N PHE A 244 -13.19 3.60 22.96
CA PHE A 244 -14.33 3.96 22.11
C PHE A 244 -15.37 2.85 22.03
N GLU A 245 -16.62 3.24 21.75
CA GLU A 245 -17.73 2.33 21.50
C GLU A 245 -17.57 1.59 20.16
N ASP A 246 -18.57 0.79 19.79
CA ASP A 246 -18.57 -0.06 18.59
C ASP A 246 -18.54 0.75 17.28
N GLU A 247 -19.34 1.80 17.18
CA GLU A 247 -19.55 2.50 15.92
C GLU A 247 -18.52 3.60 15.72
N ILE A 248 -17.64 3.42 14.74
CA ILE A 248 -16.72 4.46 14.29
C ILE A 248 -16.95 4.77 12.83
N ILE A 249 -17.10 6.05 12.54
CA ILE A 249 -17.31 6.55 11.20
C ILE A 249 -16.15 7.46 10.77
N SER A 250 -15.72 7.33 9.52
CA SER A 250 -14.64 8.15 8.95
C SER A 250 -15.10 8.78 7.63
N LEU A 251 -15.24 10.10 7.63
CA LEU A 251 -15.62 10.89 6.48
C LEU A 251 -14.37 11.27 5.68
N SER A 252 -14.35 10.93 4.39
CA SER A 252 -13.23 11.20 3.48
C SER A 252 -13.45 12.48 2.68
N LEU A 253 -12.49 13.41 2.73
CA LEU A 253 -12.57 14.75 2.14
C LEU A 253 -11.31 15.09 1.31
N GLY A 254 -11.47 15.96 0.32
CA GLY A 254 -10.41 16.50 -0.53
C GLY A 254 -10.01 15.54 -1.64
N ALA A 255 -9.53 14.35 -1.28
CA ALA A 255 -9.13 13.33 -2.22
C ALA A 255 -9.54 11.94 -1.73
N GLU A 256 -9.62 11.02 -2.69
CA GLU A 256 -9.89 9.62 -2.45
C GLU A 256 -8.62 8.86 -2.05
N ILE A 257 -8.76 7.69 -1.42
CA ILE A 257 -7.62 6.85 -1.04
C ILE A 257 -8.00 5.39 -0.92
N VAL A 258 -7.03 4.50 -1.07
CA VAL A 258 -7.19 3.08 -0.71
C VAL A 258 -6.78 2.85 0.74
N MET A 259 -7.68 2.27 1.52
CA MET A 259 -7.45 1.78 2.88
C MET A 259 -7.37 0.25 2.86
N ASP A 260 -6.33 -0.30 3.49
CA ASP A 260 -6.09 -1.73 3.57
C ASP A 260 -6.67 -2.26 4.89
N PHE A 261 -7.53 -3.27 4.81
CA PHE A 261 -8.05 -4.03 5.94
C PHE A 261 -7.40 -5.41 6.00
N LYS A 262 -6.92 -5.83 7.17
CA LYS A 262 -6.31 -7.15 7.36
C LYS A 262 -6.92 -7.88 8.54
N HIS A 263 -7.36 -9.11 8.28
CA HIS A 263 -7.85 -10.03 9.28
C HIS A 263 -6.69 -10.86 9.85
N PRO A 264 -6.75 -11.27 11.13
CA PRO A 264 -5.69 -12.08 11.75
C PRO A 264 -5.42 -13.44 11.09
N ASP A 265 -6.35 -13.99 10.31
CA ASP A 265 -6.15 -15.25 9.56
C ASP A 265 -5.36 -15.08 8.25
N GLY A 266 -4.93 -13.86 7.93
CA GLY A 266 -4.16 -13.53 6.73
C GLY A 266 -4.98 -12.93 5.59
N HIS A 267 -6.32 -12.93 5.65
CA HIS A 267 -7.13 -12.26 4.63
C HIS A 267 -6.86 -10.76 4.62
N THR A 268 -6.68 -10.19 3.43
CA THR A 268 -6.48 -8.75 3.22
C THR A 268 -7.47 -8.25 2.17
N VAL A 269 -8.11 -7.12 2.47
CA VAL A 269 -9.07 -6.46 1.59
C VAL A 269 -8.65 -5.01 1.42
N ALA A 270 -8.36 -4.60 0.18
CA ALA A 270 -8.11 -3.21 -0.16
C ALA A 270 -9.44 -2.53 -0.50
N ILE A 271 -9.75 -1.41 0.16
CA ILE A 271 -11.04 -0.74 0.05
C ILE A 271 -10.83 0.67 -0.45
N MET A 272 -11.51 0.99 -1.55
CA MET A 272 -11.51 2.34 -2.08
C MET A 272 -12.40 3.24 -1.21
N LEU A 273 -11.85 4.36 -0.76
CA LEU A 273 -12.57 5.41 -0.04
C LEU A 273 -12.66 6.66 -0.92
N PRO A 274 -13.75 6.84 -1.68
CA PRO A 274 -13.94 8.01 -2.51
C PRO A 274 -13.98 9.32 -1.70
N ARG A 275 -13.74 10.43 -2.37
CA ARG A 275 -14.02 11.78 -1.83
C ARG A 275 -15.52 11.91 -1.48
N CYS A 276 -15.86 12.67 -0.44
CA CYS A 276 -17.23 12.84 0.06
C CYS A 276 -17.92 11.52 0.45
N SER A 277 -17.16 10.49 0.85
CA SER A 277 -17.70 9.21 1.29
C SER A 277 -17.56 9.01 2.80
N LEU A 278 -18.47 8.22 3.39
CA LEU A 278 -18.45 7.80 4.78
C LEU A 278 -18.09 6.32 4.86
N LEU A 279 -16.98 6.01 5.54
CA LEU A 279 -16.68 4.67 6.01
C LEU A 279 -17.37 4.46 7.36
N VAL A 280 -18.09 3.36 7.53
CA VAL A 280 -18.70 2.94 8.80
C VAL A 280 -18.08 1.61 9.20
N MET A 281 -17.45 1.57 10.38
CA MET A 281 -16.91 0.37 11.01
C MET A 281 -17.74 0.04 12.24
N ALA A 282 -18.28 -1.17 12.28
CA ALA A 282 -18.97 -1.74 13.44
C ALA A 282 -18.73 -3.25 13.52
N GLY A 283 -18.90 -3.84 14.69
CA GLY A 283 -18.74 -5.27 14.94
C GLY A 283 -17.34 -5.75 14.60
N GLU A 284 -17.24 -6.78 13.77
CA GLU A 284 -15.97 -7.44 13.44
C GLU A 284 -14.97 -6.49 12.76
N SER A 285 -15.44 -5.73 11.76
CA SER A 285 -14.62 -4.76 11.03
C SER A 285 -13.96 -3.71 11.91
N ARG A 286 -14.60 -3.40 13.06
CA ARG A 286 -14.11 -2.48 14.07
C ARG A 286 -13.15 -3.15 15.05
N TYR A 287 -13.53 -4.33 15.57
CA TYR A 287 -12.89 -4.92 16.74
C TYR A 287 -11.81 -5.95 16.42
N LEU A 288 -11.83 -6.56 15.24
CA LEU A 288 -10.93 -7.66 14.90
C LEU A 288 -10.01 -7.32 13.73
N TRP A 289 -10.56 -6.64 12.72
CA TRP A 289 -9.78 -6.25 11.54
C TRP A 289 -8.88 -5.06 11.86
N THR A 290 -7.62 -5.15 11.44
CA THR A 290 -6.75 -3.97 11.39
C THR A 290 -7.06 -3.16 10.14
N HIS A 291 -6.95 -1.83 10.24
CA HIS A 291 -7.08 -0.94 9.09
C HIS A 291 -5.86 0.00 9.00
N GLY A 292 -5.46 0.34 7.79
CA GLY A 292 -4.30 1.19 7.55
C GLY A 292 -4.29 1.81 6.17
N ILE A 293 -3.45 2.82 5.99
CA ILE A 293 -3.20 3.44 4.69
C ILE A 293 -1.72 3.24 4.40
N THR A 294 -1.41 2.37 3.44
CA THR A 294 -0.02 2.12 3.03
C THR A 294 0.63 3.43 2.54
N PRO A 295 1.84 3.80 3.00
CA PRO A 295 2.57 4.97 2.50
C PRO A 295 3.02 4.78 1.04
N ARG A 296 2.24 5.32 0.10
CA ARG A 296 2.52 5.26 -1.35
C ARG A 296 2.00 6.50 -2.06
N LYS A 297 2.52 6.77 -3.26
CA LYS A 297 2.11 7.91 -4.10
C LYS A 297 1.02 7.57 -5.10
N TYR A 298 0.82 6.28 -5.37
CA TYR A 298 -0.18 5.78 -6.32
C TYR A 298 -0.96 4.64 -5.68
N ASP A 299 -2.25 4.60 -5.94
CA ASP A 299 -3.11 3.48 -5.65
C ASP A 299 -3.37 2.66 -6.92
N VAL A 300 -3.51 1.34 -6.75
CA VAL A 300 -4.00 0.45 -7.81
C VAL A 300 -5.52 0.40 -7.68
N ILE A 301 -6.23 0.85 -8.71
CA ILE A 301 -7.69 0.95 -8.76
C ILE A 301 -8.25 0.26 -9.99
N GLN A 302 -9.56 0.07 -10.05
CA GLN A 302 -10.21 -0.45 -11.25
C GLN A 302 -10.27 0.61 -12.37
N ALA A 303 -10.04 0.22 -13.62
CA ALA A 303 -9.95 1.11 -14.77
C ALA A 303 -11.34 1.50 -15.31
N SER A 304 -12.30 0.58 -15.27
CA SER A 304 -13.70 0.81 -15.64
C SER A 304 -14.44 1.77 -14.69
N ASP A 305 -13.86 2.03 -13.51
CA ASP A 305 -14.46 2.85 -12.44
C ASP A 305 -14.05 4.33 -12.48
N LEU A 306 -13.90 4.90 -13.68
CA LEU A 306 -14.27 6.32 -13.87
C LEU A 306 -15.77 6.58 -13.57
N GLY A 307 -16.56 5.51 -13.31
CA GLY A 307 -17.86 5.55 -12.66
C GLY A 307 -18.07 4.45 -11.60
N GLN A 308 -17.76 4.77 -10.35
CA GLN A 308 -18.38 4.25 -9.11
C GLN A 308 -18.82 2.78 -9.09
N LYS A 309 -17.94 1.85 -8.70
CA LYS A 309 -18.37 0.63 -8.00
C LYS A 309 -17.93 0.64 -6.53
N LEU A 310 -18.91 0.34 -5.67
CA LEU A 310 -18.76 0.27 -4.22
C LEU A 310 -17.83 -0.88 -3.80
N GLY A 311 -16.98 -0.61 -2.82
CA GLY A 311 -16.41 -1.65 -1.96
C GLY A 311 -15.01 -2.12 -2.35
N ALA A 312 -14.73 -3.40 -2.06
CA ALA A 312 -13.40 -3.98 -2.18
C ALA A 312 -12.87 -3.87 -3.61
N ILE A 313 -11.62 -3.42 -3.76
CA ILE A 313 -10.93 -3.41 -5.05
C ILE A 313 -10.79 -4.86 -5.48
N THR A 314 -11.53 -5.25 -6.51
CA THR A 314 -11.44 -6.62 -7.03
C THR A 314 -10.09 -6.80 -7.69
N ALA A 315 -9.50 -7.97 -7.53
CA ALA A 315 -8.23 -8.32 -8.15
C ALA A 315 -8.39 -8.75 -9.62
N ASP A 316 -9.42 -8.27 -10.32
CA ASP A 316 -9.54 -8.50 -11.76
C ASP A 316 -8.42 -7.72 -12.46
N VAL A 317 -7.31 -8.40 -12.71
CA VAL A 317 -6.12 -7.86 -13.37
C VAL A 317 -6.42 -7.34 -14.79
N GLY A 318 -7.55 -7.75 -15.38
CA GLY A 318 -8.04 -7.25 -16.66
C GLY A 318 -8.62 -5.85 -16.59
N ASP A 319 -8.84 -5.30 -15.39
CA ASP A 319 -9.46 -3.99 -15.21
C ASP A 319 -8.72 -3.15 -14.16
N LEU A 320 -7.40 -3.24 -14.04
CA LEU A 320 -6.62 -2.42 -13.08
C LEU A 320 -5.83 -1.30 -13.75
N THR A 321 -5.69 -0.16 -13.07
CA THR A 321 -4.81 0.97 -13.42
C THR A 321 -4.19 1.64 -12.18
N LEU A 322 -3.29 2.60 -12.40
CA LEU A 322 -2.73 3.44 -11.34
C LEU A 322 -3.49 4.77 -11.25
N LYS A 323 -3.73 5.22 -10.03
CA LYS A 323 -4.19 6.57 -9.75
C LYS A 323 -3.29 7.26 -8.75
N ARG A 324 -2.81 8.45 -9.10
CA ARG A 324 -1.97 9.27 -8.24
C ARG A 324 -2.77 9.77 -7.04
N ARG A 325 -2.18 9.69 -5.85
CA ARG A 325 -2.75 10.27 -4.64
C ARG A 325 -2.60 11.79 -4.65
N GLU A 326 -3.60 12.44 -4.09
CA GLU A 326 -3.63 13.87 -3.80
C GLU A 326 -3.77 14.08 -2.28
N THR A 327 -3.76 15.34 -1.85
CA THR A 327 -3.92 15.68 -0.42
C THR A 327 -5.32 15.28 0.05
N ARG A 328 -5.38 14.35 1.01
CA ARG A 328 -6.63 13.86 1.61
C ARG A 328 -6.73 14.28 3.05
N THR A 329 -7.91 14.75 3.46
CA THR A 329 -8.27 14.92 4.88
C THR A 329 -9.38 13.94 5.25
N SER A 330 -9.32 13.37 6.45
CA SER A 330 -10.40 12.54 6.99
C SER A 330 -10.83 12.99 8.37
N PHE A 331 -12.14 12.99 8.60
CA PHE A 331 -12.75 13.27 9.90
C PHE A 331 -13.25 11.96 10.47
N THR A 332 -12.58 11.44 11.49
CA THR A 332 -12.96 10.19 12.15
C THR A 332 -13.67 10.49 13.46
N PHE A 333 -14.95 10.13 13.53
CA PHE A 333 -15.83 10.38 14.67
C PHE A 333 -16.03 9.10 15.49
N ARG A 334 -15.95 9.24 16.81
CA ARG A 334 -16.07 8.13 17.76
C ARG A 334 -16.87 8.56 18.99
N LYS A 335 -17.53 7.60 19.62
CA LYS A 335 -18.11 7.76 20.95
C LYS A 335 -17.13 7.23 21.99
N VAL A 336 -16.72 8.05 22.96
CA VAL A 336 -15.85 7.62 24.06
C VAL A 336 -16.60 6.64 24.94
N ARG A 337 -15.99 5.47 25.13
CA ARG A 337 -16.53 4.40 25.95
C ARG A 337 -16.30 4.70 27.43
N ARG A 338 -17.31 4.51 28.28
CA ARG A 338 -17.20 4.73 29.73
C ARG A 338 -16.96 3.45 30.54
N SER A 339 -17.56 2.34 30.14
CA SER A 339 -17.37 1.03 30.77
C SER A 339 -16.20 0.25 30.15
N PRO A 340 -15.63 -0.78 30.80
CA PRO A 340 -14.72 -1.71 30.14
C PRO A 340 -15.39 -2.39 28.94
N CYS A 341 -14.62 -2.67 27.89
CA CYS A 341 -15.13 -3.41 26.73
C CYS A 341 -15.25 -4.90 27.02
N ASN A 342 -16.33 -5.52 26.54
CA ASN A 342 -16.67 -6.94 26.71
C ASN A 342 -17.04 -7.59 25.36
N CYS A 343 -16.45 -7.13 24.25
CA CYS A 343 -16.71 -7.68 22.92
C CYS A 343 -16.31 -9.15 22.80
N ILE A 344 -16.79 -9.83 21.76
CA ILE A 344 -16.51 -11.25 21.50
C ILE A 344 -15.08 -11.54 21.00
N TYR A 345 -14.19 -10.54 20.98
CA TYR A 345 -12.83 -10.62 20.46
C TYR A 345 -11.76 -10.36 21.55
N PRO A 346 -11.66 -11.24 22.57
CA PRO A 346 -10.75 -11.01 23.70
C PRO A 346 -9.27 -10.99 23.32
N SER A 347 -8.88 -11.69 22.24
CA SER A 347 -7.49 -11.78 21.74
C SER A 347 -6.89 -10.44 21.34
N VAL A 348 -7.73 -9.45 21.01
CA VAL A 348 -7.33 -8.11 20.58
C VAL A 348 -7.86 -7.00 21.50
N CYS A 349 -8.76 -7.33 22.44
CA CYS A 349 -9.39 -6.38 23.34
C CYS A 349 -8.54 -6.04 24.58
N ASP A 350 -8.03 -4.81 24.66
CA ASP A 350 -7.22 -4.32 25.77
C ASP A 350 -7.93 -4.38 27.15
N SER A 351 -9.25 -4.17 27.19
CA SER A 351 -10.05 -4.33 28.44
C SER A 351 -10.10 -5.77 28.97
N GLN A 352 -10.00 -6.77 28.09
CA GLN A 352 -10.16 -8.19 28.43
C GLN A 352 -8.82 -8.90 28.54
N LYS A 353 -7.78 -8.39 27.87
CA LYS A 353 -6.39 -8.83 28.02
C LYS A 353 -5.88 -8.71 29.46
N GLY A 354 -6.45 -7.82 30.27
CA GLY A 354 -6.17 -7.74 31.72
C GLY A 354 -6.76 -8.88 32.56
N GLN A 355 -7.71 -9.67 32.04
CA GLN A 355 -8.31 -10.83 32.72
C GLN A 355 -7.67 -12.16 32.33
N GLN A 356 -7.01 -12.24 31.17
CA GLN A 356 -6.04 -13.29 30.90
C GLN A 356 -4.79 -12.93 31.71
N ARG A 357 -4.48 -13.74 32.74
CA ARG A 357 -3.32 -13.57 33.64
C ARG A 357 -2.17 -12.90 32.89
N GLN A 358 -1.81 -11.68 33.29
CA GLN A 358 -0.46 -11.20 33.08
C GLN A 358 0.45 -12.24 33.73
N VAL A 359 0.94 -13.18 32.94
CA VAL A 359 2.28 -13.68 33.19
C VAL A 359 3.10 -12.41 33.02
N GLN A 360 3.48 -11.79 34.14
CA GLN A 360 4.51 -10.76 34.12
C GLN A 360 5.65 -11.30 33.24
N PRO A 361 6.37 -10.46 32.47
CA PRO A 361 7.55 -10.93 31.76
C PRO A 361 8.49 -11.54 32.79
N SER A 362 8.41 -12.86 32.95
CA SER A 362 9.27 -13.59 33.84
C SER A 362 10.54 -13.77 33.04
N PHE A 363 11.65 -13.28 33.58
CA PHE A 363 12.93 -13.66 33.04
C PHE A 363 12.97 -15.20 32.95
N PRO A 364 13.40 -15.77 31.81
CA PRO A 364 13.47 -17.21 31.66
C PRO A 364 14.31 -17.76 32.82
N HIS A 365 13.77 -18.73 33.55
CA HIS A 365 14.42 -19.23 34.76
C HIS A 365 15.55 -20.22 34.43
N ASN A 366 15.64 -20.63 33.17
CA ASN A 366 16.65 -21.53 32.64
C ASN A 366 16.88 -21.27 31.13
N GLU A 367 18.00 -21.77 30.60
CA GLU A 367 18.39 -21.60 29.19
C GLU A 367 17.36 -22.18 28.21
N MET A 368 16.67 -23.25 28.58
CA MET A 368 15.70 -23.91 27.69
C MET A 368 14.43 -23.07 27.49
N GLU A 369 13.99 -22.34 28.52
CA GLU A 369 12.92 -21.33 28.39
C GLU A 369 13.37 -20.14 27.55
N ALA A 370 14.61 -19.67 27.73
CA ALA A 370 15.16 -18.57 26.95
C ALA A 370 15.22 -18.91 25.45
N LEU A 371 15.70 -20.12 25.12
CA LEU A 371 15.76 -20.62 23.74
C LEU A 371 14.39 -20.71 23.08
N LYS A 372 13.37 -21.19 23.81
CA LYS A 372 12.00 -21.24 23.28
C LYS A 372 11.42 -19.85 23.03
N LEU A 373 11.69 -18.92 23.95
CA LEU A 373 11.25 -17.53 23.80
C LEU A 373 11.93 -16.86 22.59
N GLU A 374 13.23 -17.08 22.43
CA GLU A 374 14.01 -16.61 21.28
C GLU A 374 13.50 -17.24 19.97
N GLU A 375 13.20 -18.54 19.96
CA GLU A 375 12.64 -19.23 18.80
C GLU A 375 11.28 -18.64 18.38
N GLU A 376 10.40 -18.38 19.34
CA GLU A 376 9.06 -17.90 19.08
C GLU A 376 8.99 -16.42 18.69
N TYR A 377 9.73 -15.56 19.40
CA TYR A 377 9.60 -14.11 19.24
C TYR A 377 10.72 -13.48 18.41
N VAL A 378 11.82 -14.19 18.17
CA VAL A 378 12.91 -13.72 17.30
C VAL A 378 12.95 -14.56 16.02
N HIS A 379 13.22 -15.86 16.11
CA HIS A 379 13.44 -16.67 14.90
C HIS A 379 12.21 -16.75 13.99
N LYS A 380 11.04 -17.11 14.53
CA LYS A 380 9.80 -17.18 13.73
C LYS A 380 9.44 -15.84 13.10
N VAL A 381 9.55 -14.75 13.86
CA VAL A 381 9.25 -13.40 13.35
C VAL A 381 10.20 -13.04 12.20
N TYR A 382 11.49 -13.32 12.33
CA TYR A 382 12.46 -13.07 11.27
C TYR A 382 12.20 -13.94 10.04
N GLU A 383 11.83 -15.21 10.22
CA GLU A 383 11.49 -16.12 9.12
C GLU A 383 10.24 -15.66 8.36
N GLU A 384 9.18 -15.29 9.08
CA GLU A 384 7.94 -14.77 8.50
C GLU A 384 8.17 -13.50 7.65
N ILE A 385 9.01 -12.58 8.13
CA ILE A 385 9.28 -11.32 7.42
C ILE A 385 10.42 -11.42 6.41
N ALA A 386 11.20 -12.51 6.40
CA ALA A 386 12.44 -12.63 5.62
C ALA A 386 12.21 -12.38 4.12
N THR A 387 11.17 -12.98 3.55
CA THR A 387 10.87 -12.89 2.12
C THR A 387 10.48 -11.45 1.73
N HIS A 388 9.61 -10.81 2.52
CA HIS A 388 9.23 -9.41 2.33
C HIS A 388 10.43 -8.46 2.52
N PHE A 389 11.25 -8.69 3.55
CA PHE A 389 12.46 -7.91 3.83
C PHE A 389 13.49 -8.01 2.69
N SER A 390 13.66 -9.20 2.11
CA SER A 390 14.55 -9.44 0.97
C SER A 390 14.10 -8.70 -0.29
N SER A 391 12.79 -8.67 -0.57
CA SER A 391 12.19 -8.05 -1.77
C SER A 391 12.13 -6.51 -1.75
N THR A 392 12.22 -5.87 -0.58
CA THR A 392 11.97 -4.42 -0.45
C THR A 392 13.24 -3.57 -0.37
N ARG A 393 14.43 -4.18 -0.22
CA ARG A 393 15.66 -3.46 0.11
C ARG A 393 16.84 -3.73 -0.83
N HIS A 394 16.58 -3.74 -2.14
CA HIS A 394 17.60 -4.03 -3.17
C HIS A 394 18.72 -2.97 -3.29
N SER A 395 18.46 -1.70 -2.96
CA SER A 395 19.47 -0.64 -3.11
C SER A 395 20.50 -0.66 -1.97
N PRO A 396 21.81 -0.68 -2.29
CA PRO A 396 22.87 -0.45 -1.31
C PRO A 396 22.77 0.96 -0.70
N TRP A 397 23.01 1.08 0.60
CA TRP A 397 23.01 2.39 1.25
C TRP A 397 24.27 3.18 0.88
N PRO A 398 24.17 4.45 0.46
CA PRO A 398 25.30 5.21 -0.06
C PRO A 398 26.50 5.28 0.89
N ARG A 399 26.28 5.44 2.19
CA ARG A 399 27.36 5.49 3.20
C ARG A 399 28.09 4.17 3.37
N ILE A 400 27.39 3.04 3.23
CA ILE A 400 28.00 1.71 3.29
C ILE A 400 28.82 1.46 2.02
N VAL A 401 28.30 1.88 0.86
CA VAL A 401 29.05 1.82 -0.40
C VAL A 401 30.33 2.65 -0.34
N GLU A 402 30.25 3.87 0.19
CA GLU A 402 31.40 4.76 0.37
C GLU A 402 32.44 4.14 1.31
N PHE A 403 32.00 3.60 2.45
CA PHE A 403 32.85 2.87 3.38
C PHE A 403 33.56 1.70 2.69
N LEU A 404 32.83 0.82 2.00
CA LEU A 404 33.41 -0.33 1.30
C LEU A 404 34.38 0.09 0.19
N ARG A 405 34.13 1.21 -0.50
CA ARG A 405 35.07 1.75 -1.50
C ARG A 405 36.31 2.39 -0.89
N SER A 406 36.23 2.88 0.34
CA SER A 406 37.36 3.47 1.05
C SER A 406 38.35 2.42 1.61
N LEU A 407 37.94 1.16 1.67
CA LEU A 407 38.79 0.09 2.21
C LEU A 407 39.98 -0.21 1.28
N PRO A 408 41.18 -0.46 1.84
CA PRO A 408 42.36 -0.84 1.07
C PRO A 408 42.13 -2.13 0.26
N LYS A 409 42.79 -2.21 -0.91
CA LYS A 409 42.80 -3.42 -1.75
C LYS A 409 43.29 -4.64 -0.96
N GLY A 410 42.59 -5.76 -1.12
CA GLY A 410 42.87 -7.02 -0.43
C GLY A 410 42.30 -7.10 0.99
N SER A 411 41.54 -6.11 1.44
CA SER A 411 40.84 -6.21 2.73
C SER A 411 39.79 -7.32 2.68
N ILE A 412 39.68 -8.05 3.80
CA ILE A 412 38.66 -9.09 4.00
C ILE A 412 37.47 -8.45 4.72
N VAL A 413 36.28 -8.62 4.17
CA VAL A 413 35.04 -8.11 4.75
C VAL A 413 34.06 -9.26 4.93
N ALA A 414 33.58 -9.48 6.15
CA ALA A 414 32.51 -10.42 6.43
C ALA A 414 31.18 -9.65 6.52
N ASP A 415 30.24 -9.93 5.63
CA ASP A 415 28.93 -9.26 5.58
C ASP A 415 27.88 -10.08 6.33
N VAL A 416 27.96 -10.05 7.67
CA VAL A 416 27.14 -10.88 8.56
C VAL A 416 25.74 -10.30 8.74
N GLY A 417 24.70 -11.11 8.49
CA GLY A 417 23.30 -10.70 8.65
C GLY A 417 22.78 -9.77 7.55
N CYS A 418 23.45 -9.75 6.39
CA CYS A 418 23.20 -8.81 5.29
C CYS A 418 21.94 -9.10 4.44
N GLY A 419 21.20 -10.16 4.77
CA GLY A 419 20.02 -10.58 4.05
C GLY A 419 20.34 -11.08 2.64
N ASN A 420 20.10 -10.24 1.63
CA ASN A 420 20.18 -10.62 0.21
C ASN A 420 21.57 -10.40 -0.43
N GLY A 421 22.61 -10.09 0.35
CA GLY A 421 23.98 -9.95 -0.15
C GLY A 421 24.18 -8.73 -1.06
N LYS A 422 23.34 -7.70 -0.99
CA LYS A 422 23.39 -6.53 -1.90
C LYS A 422 24.69 -5.72 -1.86
N TYR A 423 25.52 -5.91 -0.82
CA TYR A 423 26.81 -5.24 -0.70
C TYR A 423 27.96 -6.06 -1.29
N LEU A 424 27.74 -7.34 -1.59
CA LEU A 424 28.71 -8.20 -2.25
C LEU A 424 29.01 -7.67 -3.66
N GLY A 425 30.29 -7.52 -3.98
CA GLY A 425 30.74 -7.01 -5.28
C GLY A 425 30.61 -5.50 -5.46
N VAL A 426 30.32 -4.73 -4.41
CA VAL A 426 30.35 -3.25 -4.46
C VAL A 426 31.77 -2.71 -4.73
N ASN A 427 32.79 -3.45 -4.29
CA ASN A 427 34.19 -3.17 -4.54
C ASN A 427 34.91 -4.48 -4.91
N GLU A 428 35.35 -4.61 -6.16
CA GLU A 428 36.01 -5.82 -6.70
C GLU A 428 37.42 -6.04 -6.12
N ASP A 429 37.99 -5.03 -5.45
CA ASP A 429 39.29 -5.12 -4.79
C ASP A 429 39.22 -5.71 -3.37
N LEU A 430 38.03 -6.00 -2.85
CA LEU A 430 37.82 -6.62 -1.54
C LEU A 430 37.53 -8.11 -1.64
N TYR A 431 37.97 -8.87 -0.63
CA TYR A 431 37.55 -10.25 -0.45
C TYR A 431 36.36 -10.29 0.51
N MET A 432 35.14 -10.32 -0.04
CA MET A 432 33.90 -10.30 0.74
C MET A 432 33.36 -11.72 0.93
N VAL A 433 32.96 -12.04 2.17
CA VAL A 433 32.37 -13.34 2.58
C VAL A 433 31.01 -13.13 3.21
#